data_AF-A0A7W0S280-F1
#
_entry.id   AF-A0A7W0S280-F1
#
_cell.length_a   1.000
_cell.length_b   1.000
_cell.length_c   1.000
_cell.angle_alpha   90.00
_cell.angle_beta   90.00
_cell.angle_gamma   90.00
#
_symmetry.space_group_name_H-M   'P 1'
#
loop_
_entity.id
_entity.type
_entity.pdbx_description
1 polymer ?
#
loop_
_entity_poly.entity_id
_entity_poly.type
_entity_poly.pdbx_seq_one_letter_code
_entity_poly.pdbx_strand_id
1 'polypeptide(L)'
;MRTTLKRGTGQGASLNGDTGFVDPPHLESPVSRYRQPEPPTRGAGKLVTRIVLWLLALVGVVAGGLAGGAYLYLDQKVVAFAATTPAVVRATRQLATPLPEQPTIALVVGYDRRQGREENVEARSDTIMLLRADPGTKAVSMLSFPRDLSVEIVCPGRAIRVARINEAFSDCGVEGTLQTVRRLTNLPVNYLITVNFRGFQQVVAKLGGV
;
A
#
# COMPACT_ATOMS: atom_id res chain seq x y z
N MET A 1 -22.81 39.98 -54.78
CA MET A 1 -21.80 41.05 -54.53
C MET A 1 -20.42 40.39 -54.67
N ARG A 2 -19.46 40.76 -55.49
CA ARG A 2 -19.23 41.80 -56.52
C ARG A 2 -18.37 41.13 -57.60
N THR A 3 -18.73 41.27 -58.87
CA THR A 3 -17.89 40.89 -60.01
C THR A 3 -17.04 42.10 -60.39
N THR A 4 -15.72 42.02 -60.29
CA THR A 4 -14.83 43.09 -60.79
C THR A 4 -14.34 42.72 -62.18
N LEU A 5 -15.04 43.29 -63.16
CA LEU A 5 -14.71 43.31 -64.57
C LEU A 5 -13.48 44.22 -64.77
N LYS A 6 -12.31 43.65 -65.08
CA LYS A 6 -11.10 44.43 -65.39
C LYS A 6 -10.99 44.63 -66.90
N ARG A 7 -11.53 45.76 -67.35
CA ARG A 7 -11.34 46.30 -68.70
C ARG A 7 -9.99 47.00 -68.74
N GLY A 8 -9.04 46.47 -69.50
CA GLY A 8 -7.76 47.10 -69.79
C GLY A 8 -7.63 47.31 -71.28
N THR A 9 -7.98 48.51 -71.73
CA THR A 9 -7.69 49.04 -73.07
C THR A 9 -6.21 49.40 -73.16
N GLY A 10 -5.48 48.78 -74.08
CA GLY A 10 -4.21 49.29 -74.59
C GLY A 10 -4.45 49.85 -75.99
N GLN A 11 -4.36 51.17 -76.13
CA GLN A 11 -4.34 51.88 -77.41
C GLN A 11 -2.90 52.28 -77.78
N GLY A 12 -2.65 52.29 -79.09
CA GLY A 12 -1.55 53.01 -79.75
C GLY A 12 -0.40 52.09 -80.14
N ALA A 13 0.18 52.14 -81.33
CA ALA A 13 -0.05 52.83 -82.61
C ALA A 13 0.86 52.03 -83.59
N SER A 14 0.55 51.83 -84.86
CA SER A 14 0.83 52.80 -85.92
C SER A 14 0.38 52.21 -87.26
N LEU A 15 0.13 53.13 -88.19
CA LEU A 15 -0.28 52.87 -89.56
C LEU A 15 0.83 52.15 -90.34
N ASN A 16 0.61 50.89 -90.71
CA ASN A 16 1.01 50.36 -92.01
C ASN A 16 0.30 49.02 -92.26
N GLY A 17 -0.36 48.92 -93.40
CA GLY A 17 -1.16 47.77 -93.79
C GLY A 17 -0.28 46.56 -94.10
N ASP A 18 -0.34 45.56 -93.22
CA ASP A 18 -0.06 44.17 -93.56
C ASP A 18 -0.86 43.29 -92.60
N THR A 19 -2.01 42.78 -93.04
CA THR A 19 -2.83 41.86 -92.23
C THR A 19 -2.31 40.44 -92.39
N GLY A 20 -1.07 40.22 -91.94
CA GLY A 20 -0.54 38.88 -91.70
C GLY A 20 -1.10 38.35 -90.39
N PHE A 21 -1.94 37.32 -90.45
CA PHE A 21 -2.37 36.58 -89.27
C PHE A 21 -1.15 35.85 -88.70
N VAL A 22 -0.54 36.39 -87.65
CA VAL A 22 0.53 35.70 -86.93
C VAL A 22 -0.13 34.69 -86.00
N ASP A 23 -0.06 33.41 -86.38
CA ASP A 23 -0.52 32.32 -85.52
C ASP A 23 0.28 32.32 -84.19
N PRO A 24 -0.39 32.16 -83.04
CA PRO A 24 0.32 32.00 -81.77
C PRO A 24 1.16 30.71 -81.80
N PRO A 25 2.31 30.68 -81.09
CA PRO A 25 3.18 29.51 -81.08
C PRO A 25 2.43 28.27 -80.58
N HIS A 26 2.68 27.14 -81.23
CA HIS A 26 2.10 25.84 -80.87
C HIS A 26 2.59 25.43 -79.47
N LEU A 27 1.65 25.07 -78.59
CA LEU A 27 1.97 24.53 -77.27
C LEU A 27 2.50 23.10 -77.45
N GLU A 28 3.83 22.92 -77.41
CA GLU A 28 4.48 21.61 -77.61
C GLU A 28 4.33 20.62 -76.44
N SER A 29 3.68 21.01 -75.33
CA SER A 29 3.51 20.10 -74.20
C SER A 29 2.05 19.71 -74.01
N PRO A 30 1.73 18.39 -73.97
CA PRO A 30 0.40 17.97 -73.58
C PRO A 30 0.17 18.41 -72.13
N VAL A 31 -0.82 19.28 -71.94
CA VAL A 31 -1.25 19.73 -70.61
C VAL A 31 -1.75 18.51 -69.84
N SER A 32 -0.88 17.89 -69.03
CA SER A 32 -1.32 16.82 -68.14
C SER A 32 -2.17 17.45 -67.03
N ARG A 33 -3.45 17.08 -66.96
CA ARG A 33 -4.30 17.48 -65.84
C ARG A 33 -3.71 16.87 -64.59
N TYR A 34 -3.30 17.70 -63.63
CA TYR A 34 -2.86 17.23 -62.32
C TYR A 34 -4.00 16.42 -61.68
N ARG A 35 -3.84 15.09 -61.62
CA ARG A 35 -4.75 14.20 -60.90
C ARG A 35 -4.23 14.12 -59.48
N GLN A 36 -4.91 14.77 -58.56
CA GLN A 36 -4.56 14.73 -57.14
C GLN A 36 -4.55 13.25 -56.69
N PRO A 37 -3.43 12.75 -56.14
CA PRO A 37 -3.39 11.39 -55.61
C PRO A 37 -4.44 11.26 -54.51
N GLU A 38 -5.15 10.13 -54.49
CA GLU A 38 -6.19 9.90 -53.49
C GLU A 38 -5.58 10.00 -52.08
N PRO A 39 -6.24 10.70 -51.14
CA PRO A 39 -5.71 10.86 -49.80
C PRO A 39 -5.52 9.48 -49.17
N PRO A 40 -4.39 9.22 -48.49
CA PRO A 40 -4.14 7.92 -47.89
C PRO A 40 -5.25 7.60 -46.90
N THR A 41 -5.93 6.47 -47.10
CA THR A 41 -7.01 6.05 -46.21
C THR A 41 -6.41 5.81 -44.83
N ARG A 42 -6.84 6.62 -43.85
CA ARG A 42 -6.43 6.44 -42.45
C ARG A 42 -7.06 5.12 -41.99
N GLY A 43 -6.28 4.04 -42.03
CA GLY A 43 -6.76 2.71 -41.65
C GLY A 43 -7.32 2.72 -40.23
N ALA A 44 -8.62 2.46 -40.10
CA ALA A 44 -9.34 2.41 -38.83
C ALA A 44 -8.64 1.52 -37.79
N GLY A 45 -7.90 0.50 -38.24
CA GLY A 45 -7.08 -0.37 -37.39
C GLY A 45 -6.02 0.36 -36.56
N LYS A 46 -5.40 1.44 -37.07
CA LYS A 46 -4.42 2.25 -36.31
C LYS A 46 -5.09 3.08 -35.20
N LEU A 47 -6.36 3.43 -35.38
CA LEU A 47 -7.14 4.16 -34.38
C LEU A 47 -7.62 3.21 -33.29
N VAL A 48 -8.11 2.02 -33.66
CA VAL A 48 -8.50 0.97 -32.72
C VAL A 48 -7.31 0.52 -31.87
N THR A 49 -6.13 0.28 -32.45
CA THR A 49 -4.94 -0.09 -31.67
C THR A 49 -4.53 1.00 -30.69
N ARG A 50 -4.61 2.28 -31.07
CA ARG A 50 -4.36 3.39 -30.13
C ARG A 50 -5.37 3.40 -28.98
N ILE A 51 -6.66 3.21 -29.26
CA ILE A 51 -7.70 3.15 -28.22
C ILE A 51 -7.44 1.99 -27.26
N VAL A 52 -7.12 0.80 -27.78
CA VAL A 52 -6.82 -0.39 -26.97
C VAL A 52 -5.58 -0.18 -26.10
N LEU A 53 -4.52 0.44 -26.63
CA LEU A 53 -3.30 0.76 -25.86
C LEU A 53 -3.59 1.74 -24.71
N TRP A 54 -4.40 2.79 -24.96
CA TRP A 54 -4.81 3.72 -23.91
C TRP A 54 -5.70 3.05 -22.85
N LEU A 55 -6.57 2.14 -23.26
CA LEU A 55 -7.40 1.35 -22.34
C LEU A 55 -6.54 0.44 -21.45
N LEU A 56 -5.54 -0.24 -22.02
CA LEU A 56 -4.60 -1.06 -21.27
C LEU A 56 -3.78 -0.23 -20.28
N ALA A 57 -3.32 0.95 -20.69
CA ALA A 57 -2.61 1.87 -19.80
C ALA A 57 -3.49 2.33 -18.63
N LEU A 58 -4.76 2.65 -18.89
CA LEU A 58 -5.73 3.03 -17.85
C LEU A 58 -5.95 1.88 -16.86
N VAL A 59 -6.15 0.66 -17.35
CA VAL A 59 -6.32 -0.54 -16.50
C VAL A 59 -5.09 -0.77 -15.63
N GLY A 60 -3.89 -0.62 -16.19
CA GLY A 60 -2.64 -0.73 -15.43
C GLY A 60 -2.53 0.28 -14.30
N VAL A 61 -2.89 1.54 -14.54
CA VAL A 61 -2.90 2.60 -13.51
C VAL A 61 -3.93 2.30 -12.42
N VAL A 62 -5.14 1.86 -12.79
CA VAL A 62 -6.19 1.51 -11.82
C VAL A 62 -5.76 0.31 -10.97
N ALA A 63 -5.23 -0.75 -11.59
CA ALA A 63 -4.76 -1.93 -10.89
C ALA A 63 -3.58 -1.60 -9.95
N GLY A 64 -2.62 -0.80 -10.41
CA GLY A 64 -1.51 -0.32 -9.59
C GLY A 64 -1.96 0.56 -8.43
N GLY A 65 -2.93 1.45 -8.67
CA GLY A 65 -3.53 2.30 -7.63
C GLY A 65 -4.29 1.49 -6.59
N LEU A 66 -5.06 0.48 -7.00
CA LEU A 66 -5.77 -0.42 -6.08
C LEU A 66 -4.80 -1.29 -5.28
N ALA A 67 -3.80 -1.88 -5.92
CA ALA A 67 -2.79 -2.69 -5.25
C ALA A 67 -1.95 -1.86 -4.26
N GLY A 68 -1.48 -0.68 -4.70
CA GLY A 68 -0.73 0.25 -3.85
C GLY A 68 -1.56 0.81 -2.71
N GLY A 69 -2.83 1.17 -2.97
CA GLY A 69 -3.77 1.63 -1.96
C GLY A 69 -4.09 0.55 -0.92
N ALA A 70 -4.31 -0.70 -1.36
CA ALA A 70 -4.51 -1.83 -0.48
C ALA A 70 -3.26 -2.12 0.38
N TYR A 71 -2.06 -2.06 -0.22
CA TYR A 71 -0.81 -2.24 0.50
C TYR A 71 -0.61 -1.17 1.58
N LEU A 72 -0.77 0.10 1.24
CA LEU A 72 -0.65 1.21 2.20
C LEU A 72 -1.73 1.15 3.29
N TYR A 73 -2.96 0.74 2.95
CA TYR A 73 -4.02 0.55 3.92
C TYR A 73 -3.67 -0.57 4.91
N LEU A 74 -3.16 -1.71 4.44
CA LEU A 74 -2.75 -2.82 5.30
C LEU A 74 -1.56 -2.41 6.19
N ASP A 75 -0.56 -1.75 5.64
CA ASP A 75 0.62 -1.28 6.38
C ASP A 75 0.22 -0.31 7.50
N GLN A 76 -0.60 0.70 7.20
CA GLN A 76 -1.09 1.64 8.22
C GLN A 76 -1.91 0.95 9.31
N LYS A 77 -2.72 -0.07 8.97
CA LYS A 77 -3.49 -0.81 9.97
C LYS A 77 -2.59 -1.67 10.83
N VAL A 78 -1.62 -2.38 10.26
CA VAL A 78 -0.67 -3.22 11.01
C VAL A 78 0.22 -2.35 11.92
N VAL A 79 0.70 -1.21 11.43
CA VAL A 79 1.48 -0.25 12.21
C VAL A 79 0.63 0.38 13.33
N ALA A 80 -0.66 0.64 13.09
CA ALA A 80 -1.58 1.11 14.13
C ALA A 80 -1.88 0.06 15.22
N PHE A 81 -1.73 -1.24 14.92
CA PHE A 81 -1.82 -2.32 15.91
C PHE A 81 -0.50 -2.58 16.66
N ALA A 82 0.63 -2.13 16.11
CA ALA A 82 1.93 -2.21 16.78
C ALA A 82 2.03 -1.10 17.84
N ALA A 83 1.61 -1.42 19.07
CA ALA A 83 1.63 -0.52 20.22
C ALA A 83 3.01 0.15 20.39
N THR A 84 3.04 1.46 20.12
CA THR A 84 4.23 2.33 20.00
C THR A 84 4.78 2.75 21.37
N THR A 85 4.90 1.82 22.33
CA THR A 85 5.50 2.15 23.63
C THR A 85 6.98 1.75 23.61
N PRO A 86 7.92 2.58 24.08
CA PRO A 86 9.36 2.25 24.06
C PRO A 86 9.70 0.94 24.78
N ALA A 87 8.90 0.54 25.77
CA ALA A 87 9.03 -0.76 26.44
C ALA A 87 8.69 -1.96 25.53
N VAL A 88 7.69 -1.82 24.65
CA VAL A 88 7.33 -2.87 23.68
C VAL A 88 8.46 -3.02 22.67
N VAL A 89 9.02 -1.93 22.15
CA VAL A 89 10.14 -1.97 21.19
C VAL A 89 11.37 -2.67 21.77
N ARG A 90 11.70 -2.44 23.05
CA ARG A 90 12.80 -3.16 23.73
C ARG A 90 12.50 -4.65 23.87
N ALA A 91 11.30 -4.99 24.29
CA ALA A 91 10.88 -6.38 24.42
C ALA A 91 10.88 -7.11 23.06
N THR A 92 10.47 -6.43 21.97
CA THR A 92 10.50 -7.00 20.62
C THR A 92 11.92 -7.34 20.15
N ARG A 93 12.93 -6.53 20.52
CA ARG A 93 14.34 -6.81 20.20
C ARG A 93 14.87 -8.05 20.92
N GLN A 94 14.26 -8.46 22.03
CA GLN A 94 14.65 -9.65 22.78
C GLN A 94 14.00 -10.93 22.26
N LEU A 95 13.08 -10.85 21.29
CA LEU A 95 12.37 -12.00 20.74
C LEU A 95 13.29 -12.86 19.89
N ALA A 96 13.05 -14.18 19.92
CA ALA A 96 13.74 -15.12 19.05
C ALA A 96 13.25 -14.95 17.62
N THR A 97 14.17 -14.83 16.65
CA THR A 97 13.81 -14.70 15.23
C THR A 97 13.07 -15.96 14.77
N PRO A 98 11.83 -15.84 14.26
CA PRO A 98 11.11 -17.00 13.73
C PRO A 98 11.77 -17.45 12.44
N LEU A 99 12.05 -18.75 12.34
CA LEU A 99 12.53 -19.38 11.10
C LEU A 99 11.32 -19.78 10.24
N PRO A 100 11.40 -19.67 8.90
CA PRO A 100 10.33 -20.11 8.02
C PRO A 100 9.96 -21.57 8.27
N GLU A 101 8.66 -21.87 8.30
CA GLU A 101 8.09 -23.22 8.53
C GLU A 101 8.43 -23.89 9.88
N GLN A 102 8.94 -23.13 10.86
CA GLN A 102 9.19 -23.65 12.20
C GLN A 102 8.07 -23.30 13.19
N PRO A 103 7.91 -24.08 14.28
CA PRO A 103 6.98 -23.75 15.34
C PRO A 103 7.31 -22.39 15.95
N THR A 104 6.31 -21.53 16.05
CA THR A 104 6.46 -20.18 16.60
C THR A 104 5.65 -20.01 17.85
N ILE A 105 6.22 -19.28 18.82
CA ILE A 105 5.60 -19.03 20.11
C ILE A 105 5.32 -17.53 20.26
N ALA A 106 4.07 -17.19 20.51
CA ALA A 106 3.62 -15.84 20.80
C ALA A 106 3.21 -15.71 22.27
N LEU A 107 3.67 -14.65 22.94
CA LEU A 107 3.19 -14.25 24.26
C LEU A 107 2.10 -13.20 24.09
N VAL A 108 0.91 -13.52 24.58
CA VAL A 108 -0.25 -12.62 24.61
C VAL A 108 -0.43 -12.08 26.02
N VAL A 109 -0.44 -10.76 26.15
CA VAL A 109 -0.65 -10.06 27.42
C VAL A 109 -1.83 -9.11 27.29
N GLY A 110 -2.91 -9.43 28.01
CA GLY A 110 -4.06 -8.55 28.21
C GLY A 110 -3.82 -7.67 29.44
N TYR A 111 -3.95 -6.36 29.30
CA TYR A 111 -3.72 -5.41 30.39
C TYR A 111 -4.84 -4.38 30.54
N ASP A 112 -5.20 -4.06 31.79
CA ASP A 112 -6.12 -2.97 32.09
C ASP A 112 -5.35 -1.65 32.20
N ARG A 113 -5.41 -0.82 31.16
CA ARG A 113 -5.07 0.61 31.28
C ARG A 113 -6.35 1.43 31.28
N ARG A 114 -6.71 1.95 32.45
CA ARG A 114 -7.79 2.92 32.61
C ARG A 114 -7.29 4.28 32.16
N GLN A 115 -7.87 4.82 31.10
CA GLN A 115 -7.56 6.19 30.67
C GLN A 115 -8.25 7.20 31.59
N GLY A 116 -7.47 7.88 32.42
CA GLY A 116 -7.92 9.04 33.21
C GLY A 116 -6.79 9.56 34.12
N ARG A 117 -6.53 10.89 34.07
CA ARG A 117 -5.74 11.83 34.90
C ARG A 117 -4.47 11.40 35.67
N GLU A 118 -4.07 10.15 35.64
CA GLU A 118 -2.90 9.62 36.30
C GLU A 118 -2.18 8.73 35.28
N GLU A 119 -1.25 9.33 34.52
CA GLU A 119 -0.28 8.59 33.68
C GLU A 119 0.59 7.62 34.51
N ASN A 120 0.43 7.61 35.84
CA ASN A 120 1.17 6.84 36.83
C ASN A 120 0.39 5.65 37.42
N VAL A 121 -0.84 5.33 36.97
CA VAL A 121 -1.53 4.12 37.48
C VAL A 121 -0.85 2.88 36.91
N GLU A 122 -0.24 2.09 37.79
CA GLU A 122 0.28 0.75 37.51
C GLU A 122 -0.79 -0.09 36.81
N ALA A 123 -0.61 -0.28 35.51
CA ALA A 123 -1.42 -1.21 34.75
C ALA A 123 -1.05 -2.62 35.18
N ARG A 124 -2.05 -3.45 35.50
CA ARG A 124 -1.86 -4.88 35.79
C ARG A 124 -2.18 -5.70 34.54
N SER A 125 -1.49 -6.82 34.36
CA SER A 125 -1.88 -7.82 33.36
C SER A 125 -2.97 -8.71 33.94
N ASP A 126 -4.15 -8.70 33.31
CA ASP A 126 -5.27 -9.55 33.70
C ASP A 126 -5.22 -10.91 33.01
N THR A 127 -4.57 -10.97 31.84
CA THR A 127 -4.46 -12.18 31.04
C THR A 127 -3.03 -12.35 30.53
N ILE A 128 -2.42 -13.50 30.80
CA ILE A 128 -1.12 -13.88 30.24
C ILE A 128 -1.29 -15.27 29.61
N MET A 129 -1.01 -15.39 28.32
CA MET A 129 -1.15 -16.66 27.60
C MET A 129 0.01 -16.85 26.62
N LEU A 130 0.52 -18.07 26.53
CA LEU A 130 1.41 -18.49 25.46
C LEU A 130 0.60 -19.21 24.38
N LEU A 131 0.85 -18.83 23.13
CA LEU A 131 0.33 -19.47 21.94
C LEU A 131 1.49 -20.09 21.19
N ARG A 132 1.40 -21.37 20.87
CA ARG A 132 2.32 -22.06 19.97
C ARG A 132 1.56 -22.42 18.70
N ALA A 133 2.02 -21.90 17.58
CA ALA A 133 1.55 -22.32 16.26
C ALA A 133 2.59 -23.23 15.63
N ASP A 134 2.20 -24.47 15.32
CA ASP A 134 3.08 -25.48 14.76
C ASP A 134 2.63 -25.82 13.33
N PRO A 135 3.35 -25.34 12.29
CA PRO A 135 2.95 -25.54 10.90
C PRO A 135 3.10 -27.01 10.45
N GLY A 136 3.99 -27.78 11.08
CA GLY A 136 4.21 -29.19 10.75
C GLY A 136 3.02 -30.06 11.18
N THR A 137 2.49 -29.83 12.38
CA THR A 137 1.31 -30.55 12.89
C THR A 137 -0.02 -29.88 12.55
N LYS A 138 0.01 -28.66 11.96
CA LYS A 138 -1.17 -27.82 11.68
C LYS A 138 -2.04 -27.60 12.92
N ALA A 139 -1.41 -27.49 14.08
CA ALA A 139 -2.08 -27.32 15.35
C ALA A 139 -1.67 -26.01 16.03
N VAL A 140 -2.60 -25.44 16.79
CA VAL A 140 -2.35 -24.30 17.68
C VAL A 140 -2.59 -24.75 19.11
N SER A 141 -1.56 -24.63 19.94
CA SER A 141 -1.63 -24.94 21.37
C SER A 141 -1.63 -23.64 22.17
N MET A 142 -2.48 -23.57 23.18
CA MET A 142 -2.58 -22.41 24.08
C MET A 142 -2.31 -22.85 25.51
N LEU A 143 -1.46 -22.10 26.21
CA LEU A 143 -1.20 -22.25 27.64
C LEU A 143 -1.52 -20.94 28.35
N SER A 144 -2.53 -20.96 29.22
CA SER A 144 -2.91 -19.80 30.03
C SER A 144 -2.19 -19.81 31.37
N PHE A 145 -1.68 -18.66 31.79
CA PHE A 145 -1.11 -18.46 33.11
C PHE A 145 -2.14 -17.80 34.03
N PRO A 146 -2.46 -18.41 35.18
CA PRO A 146 -3.31 -17.76 36.19
C PRO A 146 -2.66 -16.47 36.70
N ARG A 147 -3.42 -15.38 36.84
CA ARG A 147 -2.91 -14.06 37.28
C ARG A 147 -2.19 -14.07 38.63
N ASP A 148 -2.61 -14.98 39.52
CA ASP A 148 -2.13 -15.10 40.90
C ASP A 148 -1.03 -16.16 41.04
N LEU A 149 -0.50 -16.68 39.92
CA LEU A 149 0.59 -17.65 39.92
C LEU A 149 1.84 -17.02 40.56
N SER A 150 2.34 -17.64 41.64
CA SER A 150 3.55 -17.20 42.32
C SER A 150 4.78 -17.64 41.53
N VAL A 151 5.59 -16.67 41.07
CA VAL A 151 6.75 -16.89 40.20
C VAL A 151 7.92 -15.99 40.61
N GLU A 152 9.12 -16.35 40.17
CA GLU A 152 10.28 -15.45 40.21
C GLU A 152 10.13 -14.36 39.15
N ILE A 153 9.80 -13.14 39.56
CA ILE A 153 9.71 -11.99 38.68
C ILE A 153 11.12 -11.52 38.31
N VAL A 154 11.38 -11.44 37.01
CA VAL A 154 12.64 -10.97 36.45
C VAL A 154 12.40 -9.62 35.79
N CYS A 155 13.12 -8.62 36.29
CA CYS A 155 13.02 -7.23 35.85
C CYS A 155 14.40 -6.72 35.43
N PRO A 156 14.54 -6.10 34.24
CA PRO A 156 15.81 -5.50 33.83
C PRO A 156 16.32 -4.50 34.87
N GLY A 157 17.52 -4.73 35.40
CA GLY A 157 18.17 -3.83 36.37
C GLY A 157 17.62 -3.88 37.79
N ARG A 158 16.80 -4.87 38.15
CA ARG A 158 16.33 -5.09 39.54
C ARG A 158 16.67 -6.50 40.02
N ALA A 159 16.69 -6.68 41.34
CA ALA A 159 16.84 -8.00 41.95
C ALA A 159 15.61 -8.87 41.66
N ILE A 160 15.84 -10.17 41.52
CA ILE A 160 14.77 -11.16 41.35
C ILE A 160 13.98 -11.27 42.65
N ARG A 161 12.65 -11.26 42.56
CA ARG A 161 11.76 -11.41 43.72
C ARG A 161 10.65 -12.41 43.40
N VAL A 162 10.15 -13.11 44.42
CA VAL A 162 8.99 -13.99 44.28
C VAL A 162 7.73 -13.18 44.51
N ALA A 163 6.84 -13.17 43.53
CA ALA A 163 5.59 -12.43 43.57
C ALA A 163 4.59 -13.00 42.55
N ARG A 164 3.37 -12.46 42.51
CA ARG A 164 2.36 -12.91 41.55
C ARG A 164 2.72 -12.47 40.13
N ILE A 165 2.50 -13.33 39.14
CA ILE A 165 2.92 -13.07 37.75
C ILE A 165 2.32 -11.79 37.16
N ASN A 166 1.14 -11.35 37.62
CA ASN A 166 0.53 -10.08 37.21
C ASN A 166 1.32 -8.84 37.64
N GLU A 167 2.10 -8.93 38.71
CA GLU A 167 2.97 -7.84 39.18
C GLU A 167 4.12 -7.58 38.19
N ALA A 168 4.58 -8.60 37.46
CA ALA A 168 5.68 -8.45 36.51
C ALA A 168 5.39 -7.38 35.43
N PHE A 169 4.12 -7.26 35.03
CA PHE A 169 3.67 -6.23 34.11
C PHE A 169 3.54 -4.85 34.77
N SER A 170 3.18 -4.80 36.05
CA SER A 170 3.05 -3.54 36.80
C SER A 170 4.43 -2.95 37.09
N ASP A 171 5.34 -3.77 37.59
CA ASP A 171 6.67 -3.36 38.03
C ASP A 171 7.58 -2.92 36.88
N CYS A 172 7.52 -3.68 35.78
CA CYS A 172 8.56 -3.69 34.74
C CYS A 172 7.96 -3.77 33.33
N GLY A 173 6.64 -3.63 33.21
CA GLY A 173 5.94 -3.63 31.95
C GLY A 173 6.01 -4.96 31.21
N VAL A 174 5.84 -4.86 29.91
CA VAL A 174 5.84 -5.99 28.99
C VAL A 174 7.20 -6.70 28.96
N GLU A 175 8.29 -5.95 29.13
CA GLU A 175 9.65 -6.49 29.14
C GLU A 175 9.90 -7.41 30.34
N GLY A 176 9.51 -6.98 31.55
CA GLY A 176 9.60 -7.84 32.75
C GLY A 176 8.70 -9.07 32.67
N THR A 177 7.50 -8.92 32.09
CA THR A 177 6.59 -10.05 31.85
C THR A 177 7.22 -11.09 30.90
N LEU A 178 7.82 -10.62 29.79
CA LEU A 178 8.51 -11.48 28.83
C LEU A 178 9.68 -12.24 29.47
N GLN A 179 10.52 -11.56 30.25
CA GLN A 179 11.66 -12.21 30.91
C GLN A 179 11.23 -13.21 31.97
N THR A 180 10.21 -12.87 32.76
CA THR A 180 9.62 -13.76 33.76
C THR A 180 9.06 -15.03 33.12
N VAL A 181 8.29 -14.91 32.03
CA VAL A 181 7.73 -16.08 31.32
C VAL A 181 8.84 -16.91 30.67
N ARG A 182 9.87 -16.29 30.08
CA ARG A 182 11.01 -17.02 29.51
C ARG A 182 11.79 -17.78 30.58
N ARG A 183 12.00 -17.19 31.75
CA ARG A 183 12.64 -17.85 32.89
C ARG A 183 11.80 -19.02 33.41
N LEU A 184 10.48 -18.83 33.52
CA LEU A 184 9.56 -19.84 34.03
C LEU A 184 9.44 -21.05 33.10
N THR A 185 9.35 -20.82 31.79
CA THR A 185 9.06 -21.88 30.80
C THR A 185 10.31 -22.38 30.08
N ASN A 186 11.41 -21.63 30.13
CA ASN A 186 12.61 -21.84 29.32
C ASN A 186 12.32 -21.93 27.81
N LEU A 187 11.21 -21.34 27.35
CA LEU A 187 10.81 -21.36 25.93
C LEU A 187 11.26 -20.08 25.21
N PRO A 188 11.68 -20.19 23.94
CA PRO A 188 11.93 -19.02 23.11
C PRO A 188 10.60 -18.39 22.68
N VAL A 189 10.39 -17.12 23.01
CA VAL A 189 9.22 -16.35 22.57
C VAL A 189 9.60 -15.57 21.31
N ASN A 190 8.85 -15.74 20.22
CA ASN A 190 9.09 -15.12 18.91
C ASN A 190 8.24 -13.87 18.67
N TYR A 191 7.03 -13.84 19.24
CA TYR A 191 6.09 -12.76 19.06
C TYR A 191 5.55 -12.27 20.40
N LEU A 192 5.26 -10.98 20.47
CA LEU A 192 4.72 -10.33 21.65
C LEU A 192 3.49 -9.53 21.24
N ILE A 193 2.35 -9.89 21.82
CA ILE A 193 1.05 -9.29 21.50
C ILE A 193 0.51 -8.70 22.79
N THR A 194 0.32 -7.39 22.82
CA THR A 194 -0.24 -6.70 23.98
C THR A 194 -1.59 -6.10 23.63
N VAL A 195 -2.63 -6.41 24.38
CA VAL A 195 -4.00 -5.97 24.11
C VAL A 195 -4.58 -5.29 25.35
N ASN A 196 -5.19 -4.12 25.17
CA ASN A 196 -5.99 -3.49 26.22
C ASN A 196 -7.49 -3.76 26.00
N PHE A 197 -8.33 -3.53 27.02
CA PHE A 197 -9.77 -3.78 26.93
C PHE A 197 -10.45 -3.13 25.73
N ARG A 198 -10.11 -1.87 25.44
CA ARG A 198 -10.67 -1.15 24.28
C ARG A 198 -10.24 -1.78 22.96
N GLY A 199 -8.97 -2.18 22.84
CA GLY A 199 -8.44 -2.88 21.67
C GLY A 199 -9.13 -4.23 21.46
N PHE A 200 -9.36 -4.97 22.54
CA PHE A 200 -10.12 -6.23 22.48
C PHE A 200 -11.55 -6.00 21.96
N GLN A 201 -12.27 -5.02 22.51
CA GLN A 201 -13.63 -4.67 22.04
C GLN A 201 -13.65 -4.30 20.55
N GLN A 202 -12.67 -3.52 20.07
CA GLN A 202 -12.57 -3.16 18.66
C GLN A 202 -12.30 -4.37 17.75
N VAL A 203 -11.47 -5.31 18.19
CA VAL A 203 -11.20 -6.55 17.44
C VAL A 203 -12.48 -7.38 17.33
N VAL A 204 -13.18 -7.61 18.45
CA VAL A 204 -14.46 -8.35 18.46
C VAL A 204 -15.50 -7.68 17.57
N ALA A 205 -15.65 -6.35 17.66
CA ALA A 205 -16.61 -5.60 16.84
C ALA A 205 -16.30 -5.71 15.33
N LYS A 206 -15.01 -5.70 14.94
CA LYS A 206 -14.60 -5.85 13.54
C LYS A 206 -14.83 -7.26 12.98
N LEU A 207 -14.82 -8.27 13.85
CA LEU A 207 -15.09 -9.65 13.47
C LEU A 207 -16.61 -9.94 13.38
N GLY A 208 -17.47 -8.97 13.69
CA GLY A 208 -18.92 -9.11 13.61
C GLY A 208 -19.57 -9.64 14.91
N GLY A 209 -18.85 -9.58 16.03
CA GLY A 209 -19.25 -10.30 17.25
C GLY A 209 -18.86 -11.77 17.18
N VAL A 210 -19.07 -12.49 18.28
CA VAL A 210 -18.91 -13.96 18.35
C VAL A 210 -20.26 -14.62 18.57
#